data_AF-Q9US57-F1
#
_entry.id   AF-Q9US57-F1
#
_cell.length_a   1.000
_cell.length_b   1.000
_cell.length_c   1.000
_cell.angle_alpha   90.00
_cell.angle_beta   90.00
_cell.angle_gamma   90.00
#
_symmetry.space_group_name_H-M   'P 1'
#
loop_
_entity.id
_entity.type
_entity.pdbx_description
1 polymer ?
#
loop_
_entity_poly.entity_id
_entity_poly.type
_entity_poly.pdbx_seq_one_letter_code
_entity_poly.pdbx_strand_id
1 'polypeptide(L)'
;MLPPTIRISGLAKTLHIPSRSPLQALKGSFILLNKRKFHYSPFILQEKVQSSNHTIRSDTKLWKRLLKITGKQAHQFKDKPFSHIFAFLFLHELSAILPLPIFFFIFHSLDWTPTGLPGEYLQKGSHVAASIFAKLGYNLPLEKVSKTLLDGAAAYAVVKVC
;
A
#
# COMPACT_ATOMS: atom_id res chain seq x y z
N MET A 1 -41.39 -12.39 -36.60
CA MET A 1 -40.30 -11.61 -37.22
C MET A 1 -39.03 -12.45 -37.14
N LEU A 2 -38.52 -12.94 -38.27
CA LEU A 2 -37.26 -13.71 -38.36
C LEU A 2 -36.04 -12.77 -38.41
N PRO A 3 -34.85 -13.21 -37.94
CA PRO A 3 -33.70 -12.37 -37.62
C PRO A 3 -32.71 -12.22 -38.79
N PRO A 4 -31.79 -11.23 -38.80
CA PRO A 4 -30.66 -11.27 -39.72
C PRO A 4 -29.45 -11.96 -39.09
N THR A 5 -29.08 -13.10 -39.68
CA THR A 5 -27.77 -13.76 -39.55
C THR A 5 -26.73 -13.00 -40.36
N ILE A 6 -25.60 -12.64 -39.75
CA ILE A 6 -24.40 -12.19 -40.49
C ILE A 6 -23.36 -13.31 -40.43
N ARG A 7 -23.08 -13.88 -41.60
CA ARG A 7 -22.07 -14.92 -41.86
C ARG A 7 -21.04 -14.30 -42.80
N ILE A 8 -19.80 -14.08 -42.33
CA ILE A 8 -18.67 -13.80 -43.22
C ILE A 8 -17.71 -14.97 -43.14
N SER A 9 -17.86 -15.86 -44.10
CA SER A 9 -16.87 -16.82 -44.57
C SER A 9 -15.82 -16.07 -45.39
N GLY A 10 -14.54 -16.22 -45.06
CA GLY A 10 -13.48 -15.63 -45.86
C GLY A 10 -12.10 -16.14 -45.48
N LEU A 11 -11.50 -16.86 -46.42
CA LEU A 11 -10.06 -17.12 -46.55
C LEU A 11 -9.43 -18.24 -45.70
N ALA A 12 -9.62 -19.46 -46.21
CA ALA A 12 -8.67 -20.54 -46.05
C ALA A 12 -7.29 -20.15 -46.61
N LYS A 13 -6.26 -20.19 -45.77
CA LYS A 13 -4.88 -20.48 -46.21
C LYS A 13 -4.37 -21.69 -45.46
N THR A 14 -4.39 -22.80 -46.18
CA THR A 14 -3.72 -24.06 -45.91
C THR A 14 -2.23 -23.81 -45.66
N LEU A 15 -1.76 -24.08 -44.44
CA LEU A 15 -0.35 -24.34 -44.18
C LEU A 15 -0.25 -25.70 -43.49
N HIS A 16 0.16 -26.67 -44.30
CA HIS A 16 0.56 -28.02 -43.92
C HIS A 16 1.89 -27.97 -43.13
N ILE A 17 2.37 -29.08 -42.56
CA ILE A 17 3.75 -29.34 -42.04
C ILE A 17 3.89 -29.20 -40.49
N PRO A 18 4.50 -30.16 -39.75
CA PRO A 18 3.95 -31.44 -39.35
C PRO A 18 3.93 -31.63 -37.81
N SER A 19 3.22 -32.66 -37.36
CA SER A 19 3.21 -33.16 -35.97
C SER A 19 4.62 -33.42 -35.43
N ARG A 20 5.09 -32.59 -34.49
CA ARG A 20 6.11 -32.96 -33.50
C ARG A 20 5.71 -32.43 -32.14
N SER A 21 5.65 -33.35 -31.18
CA SER A 21 5.25 -33.13 -29.79
C SER A 21 5.97 -31.92 -29.15
N PRO A 22 5.25 -30.97 -28.54
CA PRO A 22 5.81 -29.73 -27.97
C PRO A 22 6.81 -29.96 -26.81
N LEU A 23 6.81 -31.15 -26.22
CA LEU A 23 7.62 -31.46 -25.04
C LEU A 23 9.10 -31.75 -25.33
N GLN A 24 9.49 -32.00 -26.58
CA GLN A 24 10.90 -32.27 -26.92
C GLN A 24 11.67 -30.99 -27.32
N ALA A 25 10.98 -29.97 -27.84
CA ALA A 25 11.61 -28.68 -28.17
C ALA A 25 12.00 -27.87 -26.92
N LEU A 26 11.31 -28.08 -25.79
CA LEU A 26 11.57 -27.35 -24.54
C LEU A 26 12.78 -27.86 -23.74
N LYS A 27 13.22 -29.11 -23.92
CA LYS A 27 14.39 -29.64 -23.19
C LYS A 27 15.74 -29.20 -23.78
N GLY A 28 15.78 -28.81 -25.06
CA GLY A 28 17.02 -28.35 -25.71
C GLY A 28 17.35 -26.87 -25.47
N SER A 29 16.38 -26.04 -25.10
CA SER A 29 16.56 -24.58 -25.12
C SER A 29 17.04 -23.96 -23.80
N PHE A 30 17.13 -24.71 -22.70
CA PHE A 30 17.55 -24.16 -21.40
C PHE A 30 19.08 -24.10 -21.23
N ILE A 31 19.85 -24.76 -22.10
CA ILE A 31 21.31 -24.89 -21.93
C ILE A 31 22.12 -23.75 -22.58
N LEU A 32 21.48 -22.78 -23.27
CA LEU A 32 22.16 -21.69 -23.98
C LEU A 32 21.98 -20.27 -23.40
N LEU A 33 21.75 -20.12 -22.09
CA LEU A 33 21.85 -18.82 -21.41
C LEU A 33 23.02 -18.79 -20.42
N ASN A 34 24.22 -19.11 -20.91
CA ASN A 34 25.47 -18.81 -20.24
C ASN A 34 26.29 -17.90 -21.16
N LYS A 35 26.80 -16.78 -20.63
CA LYS A 35 27.58 -15.71 -21.32
C LYS A 35 26.79 -14.55 -21.93
N ARG A 36 26.19 -13.70 -21.09
CA ARG A 36 26.13 -12.25 -21.39
C ARG A 36 26.91 -11.50 -20.31
N LYS A 37 28.15 -11.12 -20.64
CA LYS A 37 28.92 -10.12 -19.88
C LYS A 37 28.22 -8.78 -20.05
N PHE A 38 27.55 -8.30 -19.01
CA PHE A 38 27.05 -6.93 -18.96
C PHE A 38 28.23 -6.01 -18.66
N HIS A 39 28.69 -5.29 -19.69
CA HIS A 39 29.72 -4.27 -19.59
C HIS A 39 29.02 -2.99 -19.10
N TYR A 40 29.18 -2.64 -17.83
CA TYR A 40 28.75 -1.34 -17.30
C TYR A 40 29.88 -0.33 -17.56
N SER A 41 29.72 0.53 -18.56
CA SER A 41 30.54 1.74 -18.71
C SER A 41 30.09 2.77 -17.65
N PRO A 42 30.98 3.29 -16.80
CA PRO A 42 30.62 4.38 -15.92
C PRO A 42 30.44 5.65 -16.76
N PHE A 43 29.19 6.09 -16.89
CA PHE A 43 28.86 7.39 -17.45
C PHE A 43 29.33 8.47 -16.47
N ILE A 44 30.48 9.07 -16.78
CA ILE A 44 31.05 10.21 -16.07
C ILE A 44 30.12 11.41 -16.31
N LEU A 45 29.22 11.69 -15.36
CA LEU A 45 28.62 13.02 -15.20
C LEU A 45 29.44 13.80 -14.18
N GLN A 46 30.47 14.46 -14.68
CA GLN A 46 31.16 15.53 -13.97
C GLN A 46 30.85 16.85 -14.68
N GLU A 47 29.73 17.48 -14.32
CA GLU A 47 29.43 18.87 -14.68
C GLU A 47 28.53 19.46 -13.56
N LYS A 48 29.15 19.97 -12.49
CA LYS A 48 29.42 21.40 -12.23
C LYS A 48 28.13 22.26 -12.31
N VAL A 49 27.71 22.81 -11.18
CA VAL A 49 27.36 24.24 -10.94
C VAL A 49 26.35 24.43 -9.77
N GLN A 50 26.83 25.14 -8.74
CA GLN A 50 26.13 26.02 -7.77
C GLN A 50 25.15 25.50 -6.69
N SER A 51 25.66 25.55 -5.44
CA SER A 51 25.12 26.40 -4.35
C SER A 51 23.83 26.00 -3.63
N SER A 52 23.92 25.05 -2.68
CA SER A 52 23.08 25.00 -1.46
C SER A 52 23.77 24.21 -0.32
N ASN A 53 24.86 24.74 0.24
CA ASN A 53 25.73 24.01 1.19
C ASN A 53 25.24 23.98 2.66
N HIS A 54 24.02 24.44 2.99
CA HIS A 54 23.61 24.60 4.39
C HIS A 54 22.71 23.50 4.97
N THR A 55 22.15 22.59 4.16
CA THR A 55 21.23 21.52 4.63
C THR A 55 21.81 20.11 4.52
N ILE A 56 22.78 19.87 3.63
CA ILE A 56 23.32 18.50 3.39
C ILE A 56 24.28 18.03 4.51
N ARG A 57 24.89 18.96 5.26
CA ARG A 57 25.86 18.60 6.33
C ARG A 57 25.17 18.00 7.57
N SER A 58 23.92 18.38 7.87
CA SER A 58 23.15 17.78 8.97
C SER A 58 22.70 16.37 8.63
N ASP A 59 22.27 16.13 7.40
CA ASP A 59 21.72 14.84 6.98
C ASP A 59 22.78 13.74 7.11
N THR A 60 24.00 13.97 6.62
CA THR A 60 25.08 12.96 6.72
C THR A 60 25.45 12.61 8.17
N LYS A 61 25.30 13.54 9.13
CA LYS A 61 25.53 13.25 10.56
C LYS A 61 24.39 12.41 11.15
N LEU A 62 23.14 12.72 10.80
CA LEU A 62 21.96 11.96 11.22
C LEU A 62 21.99 10.53 10.65
N TRP A 63 22.28 10.38 9.35
CA TRP A 63 22.44 9.08 8.70
C TRP A 63 23.52 8.22 9.37
N LYS A 64 24.68 8.79 9.70
CA LYS A 64 25.74 8.06 10.43
C LYS A 64 25.31 7.63 11.83
N ARG A 65 24.52 8.45 12.53
CA ARG A 65 23.93 8.09 13.83
C ARG A 65 22.93 6.95 13.67
N LEU A 66 22.04 7.01 12.68
CA LEU A 66 21.07 5.97 12.37
C LEU A 66 21.72 4.66 11.89
N LEU A 67 22.85 4.71 11.18
CA LEU A 67 23.63 3.52 10.83
C LEU A 67 24.31 2.89 12.05
N LYS A 68 24.83 3.71 12.99
CA LYS A 68 25.50 3.22 14.19
C LYS A 68 24.53 2.61 15.19
N ILE A 69 23.49 3.37 15.50
CA ILE A 69 22.09 2.96 15.39
C ILE A 69 21.81 1.47 15.12
N THR A 70 21.25 1.27 13.92
CA THR A 70 20.87 0.01 13.27
C THR A 70 21.96 -1.05 13.31
N GLY A 71 23.24 -0.70 13.15
CA GLY A 71 24.37 -1.62 13.21
C GLY A 71 24.59 -2.24 14.59
N LYS A 72 24.30 -1.51 15.68
CA LYS A 72 24.30 -2.10 17.04
C LYS A 72 23.14 -3.05 17.24
N GLN A 73 21.96 -2.73 16.70
CA GLN A 73 20.84 -3.68 16.75
C GLN A 73 21.13 -4.91 15.89
N ALA A 74 21.74 -4.76 14.71
CA ALA A 74 22.11 -5.84 13.77
C ALA A 74 22.79 -7.02 14.48
N HIS A 75 23.73 -6.74 15.40
CA HIS A 75 24.42 -7.77 16.17
C HIS A 75 23.49 -8.51 17.15
N GLN A 76 22.51 -7.81 17.73
CA GLN A 76 21.51 -8.40 18.65
C GLN A 76 20.44 -9.22 17.93
N PHE A 77 20.22 -9.02 16.62
CA PHE A 77 19.28 -9.84 15.84
C PHE A 77 19.73 -11.30 15.76
N LYS A 78 21.05 -11.55 15.78
CA LYS A 78 21.62 -12.90 15.63
C LYS A 78 21.28 -13.82 16.80
N ASP A 79 21.17 -13.26 18.00
CA ASP A 79 21.03 -14.05 19.24
C ASP A 79 19.55 -14.32 19.61
N LYS A 80 18.58 -13.64 18.97
CA LYS A 80 17.14 -13.71 19.34
C LYS A 80 16.19 -13.58 18.14
N PRO A 81 16.11 -14.56 17.22
CA PRO A 81 15.27 -14.45 16.02
C PRO A 81 13.77 -14.31 16.34
N PHE A 82 13.25 -15.05 17.32
CA PHE A 82 11.83 -15.00 17.68
C PHE A 82 11.40 -13.62 18.18
N SER A 83 12.22 -12.96 18.99
CA SER A 83 11.92 -11.61 19.49
C SER A 83 11.69 -10.61 18.35
N HIS A 84 12.42 -10.76 17.25
CA HIS A 84 12.32 -9.87 16.11
C HIS A 84 11.11 -10.20 15.22
N ILE A 85 10.74 -11.48 15.11
CA ILE A 85 9.50 -11.89 14.45
C ILE A 85 8.29 -11.33 15.22
N PHE A 86 8.26 -11.47 16.55
CA PHE A 86 7.19 -10.90 17.38
C PHE A 86 7.18 -9.38 17.31
N ALA A 87 8.33 -8.71 17.34
CA ALA A 87 8.40 -7.26 17.17
C ALA A 87 7.91 -6.81 15.80
N PHE A 88 8.27 -7.53 14.72
CA PHE A 88 7.77 -7.27 13.37
C PHE A 88 6.26 -7.45 13.30
N LEU A 89 5.73 -8.56 13.83
CA LEU A 89 4.30 -8.82 13.84
C LEU A 89 3.55 -7.78 14.67
N PHE A 90 4.02 -7.45 15.87
CA PHE A 90 3.44 -6.41 16.70
C PHE A 90 3.45 -5.04 16.01
N LEU A 91 4.58 -4.66 15.40
CA LEU A 91 4.70 -3.41 14.67
C LEU A 91 3.81 -3.40 13.42
N HIS A 92 3.71 -4.53 12.71
CA HIS A 92 2.84 -4.70 11.55
C HIS A 92 1.38 -4.48 11.95
N GLU A 93 0.92 -5.21 12.98
CA GLU A 93 -0.43 -5.06 13.54
C GLU A 93 -0.69 -3.64 14.05
N LEU A 94 0.27 -3.04 14.77
CA LEU A 94 0.15 -1.68 15.27
C LEU A 94 0.03 -0.68 14.11
N SER A 95 0.88 -0.80 13.08
CA SER A 95 0.83 0.07 11.90
C SER A 95 -0.43 -0.12 11.06
N ALA A 96 -1.11 -1.27 11.15
CA ALA A 96 -2.43 -1.49 10.55
C ALA A 96 -3.57 -0.83 11.36
N ILE A 97 -3.44 -0.78 12.69
CA ILE A 97 -4.45 -0.19 13.58
C ILE A 97 -4.30 1.33 13.68
N LEU A 98 -3.07 1.83 13.82
CA LEU A 98 -2.73 3.21 14.18
C LEU A 98 -3.27 4.30 13.22
N PRO A 99 -3.35 4.09 11.89
CA PRO A 99 -3.90 5.10 10.98
C PRO A 99 -5.33 5.50 11.34
N LEU A 100 -6.17 4.55 11.78
CA LEU A 100 -7.57 4.80 12.11
C LEU A 100 -7.74 5.85 13.24
N PRO A 101 -7.19 5.65 14.47
CA PRO A 101 -7.31 6.65 15.52
C PRO A 101 -6.59 7.96 15.15
N ILE A 102 -5.45 7.92 14.45
CA ILE A 102 -4.76 9.14 14.04
C ILE A 102 -5.67 10.02 13.17
N PHE A 103 -6.23 9.48 12.09
CA PHE A 103 -7.11 10.26 11.23
C PHE A 103 -8.41 10.64 11.92
N PHE A 104 -8.96 9.77 12.77
CA PHE A 104 -10.12 10.12 13.59
C PHE A 104 -9.85 11.34 14.48
N PHE A 105 -8.74 11.36 15.22
CA PHE A 105 -8.37 12.50 16.06
C PHE A 105 -8.11 13.77 15.24
N ILE A 106 -7.49 13.64 14.07
CA ILE A 106 -7.27 14.76 13.15
C ILE A 106 -8.62 15.34 12.67
N PHE A 107 -9.54 14.52 12.19
CA PHE A 107 -10.85 14.99 11.71
C PHE A 107 -11.73 15.54 12.82
N HIS A 108 -11.69 14.91 13.99
CA HIS A 108 -12.38 15.40 15.17
C HIS A 108 -11.86 16.78 15.62
N SER A 109 -10.54 17.00 15.50
CA SER A 109 -9.90 18.26 15.92
C SER A 109 -10.00 19.37 14.87
N LEU A 110 -10.04 19.04 13.58
CA LEU A 110 -10.12 19.99 12.47
C LEU A 110 -11.55 20.37 12.07
N ASP A 111 -12.57 19.81 12.73
CA ASP A 111 -13.98 19.95 12.37
C ASP A 111 -14.29 19.66 10.89
N TRP A 112 -13.46 18.84 10.26
CA TRP A 112 -13.61 18.48 8.86
C TRP A 112 -14.55 17.27 8.74
N THR A 113 -15.70 17.49 8.10
CA THR A 113 -16.67 16.43 7.82
C THR A 113 -16.82 16.24 6.31
N PRO A 114 -16.90 14.99 5.81
CA PRO A 114 -17.11 14.74 4.39
C PRO A 114 -18.51 15.23 3.99
N THR A 115 -18.56 16.16 3.04
CA THR A 115 -19.82 16.68 2.50
C THR A 115 -20.46 15.63 1.58
N GLY A 116 -21.79 15.51 1.63
CA GLY A 116 -22.55 14.66 0.70
C GLY A 116 -23.13 13.34 1.25
N LEU A 117 -23.08 13.11 2.56
CA LEU A 117 -23.75 11.95 3.15
C LEU A 117 -25.27 12.18 3.29
N PRO A 118 -26.13 11.32 2.71
CA PRO A 118 -27.58 11.40 2.89
C PRO A 118 -27.96 11.26 4.38
N GLY A 119 -28.75 12.22 4.89
CA GLY A 119 -29.10 12.32 6.30
C GLY A 119 -29.81 11.09 6.89
N GLU A 120 -30.49 10.31 6.05
CA GLU A 120 -31.13 9.06 6.47
C GLU A 120 -30.12 8.03 7.01
N TYR A 121 -28.98 7.86 6.33
CA TYR A 121 -27.93 6.93 6.76
C TYR A 121 -27.24 7.43 8.02
N LEU A 122 -27.07 8.76 8.13
CA LEU A 122 -26.48 9.37 9.31
C LEU A 122 -27.37 9.20 10.55
N GLN A 123 -28.69 9.35 10.42
CA GLN A 123 -29.63 9.14 11.53
C GLN A 123 -29.72 7.68 11.96
N LYS A 124 -29.77 6.74 11.00
CA LYS A 124 -29.75 5.30 11.31
C LYS A 124 -28.45 4.90 12.00
N GLY A 125 -27.32 5.37 11.46
CA GLY A 125 -25.99 5.13 12.03
C GLY A 125 -25.82 5.76 13.42
N SER A 126 -26.28 7.00 13.61
CA SER A 126 -26.16 7.70 14.89
C SER A 126 -27.00 7.07 15.98
N HIS A 127 -28.18 6.50 15.67
CA HIS A 127 -28.98 5.78 16.66
C HIS A 127 -28.31 4.48 17.14
N VAL A 128 -27.68 3.73 16.22
CA VAL A 128 -26.91 2.53 16.55
C VAL A 128 -25.67 2.91 17.37
N ALA A 129 -24.92 3.92 16.93
CA ALA A 129 -23.75 4.41 17.63
C ALA A 129 -24.10 4.93 19.04
N ALA A 130 -25.20 5.68 19.18
CA ALA A 130 -25.69 6.17 20.47
C ALA A 130 -26.01 5.01 21.42
N SER A 131 -26.60 3.94 20.89
CA SER A 131 -26.89 2.72 21.67
C SER A 131 -25.60 2.02 22.14
N ILE A 132 -24.54 2.03 21.32
CA ILE A 132 -23.23 1.48 21.69
C ILE A 132 -22.55 2.35 22.76
N PHE A 133 -22.54 3.67 22.57
CA PHE A 133 -21.96 4.61 23.53
C PHE A 133 -22.70 4.56 24.89
N ALA A 134 -24.03 4.47 24.87
CA ALA A 134 -24.83 4.28 26.08
C ALA A 134 -24.46 2.97 26.81
N LYS A 135 -24.23 1.87 26.09
CA LYS A 135 -23.76 0.60 26.67
C LYS A 135 -22.35 0.69 27.25
N LEU A 136 -21.49 1.56 26.71
CA LEU A 136 -20.15 1.85 27.25
C LEU A 136 -20.17 2.84 28.42
N GLY A 137 -21.34 3.38 28.80
CA GLY A 137 -21.49 4.36 29.89
C GLY A 137 -21.34 5.82 29.45
N TYR A 138 -21.25 6.11 28.15
CA TYR A 138 -21.17 7.45 27.60
C TYR A 138 -22.53 7.91 27.06
N ASN A 139 -23.21 8.80 27.79
CA ASN A 139 -24.46 9.44 27.34
C ASN A 139 -24.16 10.70 26.53
N LEU A 140 -23.85 10.53 25.25
CA LEU A 140 -23.57 11.62 24.32
C LEU A 140 -24.87 12.13 23.66
N PRO A 141 -25.04 13.45 23.47
CA PRO A 141 -26.14 13.97 22.66
C PRO A 141 -26.00 13.48 21.21
N LEU A 142 -27.14 13.28 20.52
CA LEU A 142 -27.18 12.66 19.19
C LEU A 142 -26.33 13.39 18.15
N GLU A 143 -26.19 14.72 18.28
CA GLU A 143 -25.34 15.56 17.43
C GLU A 143 -23.84 15.23 17.59
N LYS A 144 -23.37 14.97 18.82
CA LYS A 144 -21.99 14.55 19.04
C LYS A 144 -21.74 13.14 18.50
N VAL A 145 -22.74 12.26 18.63
CA VAL A 145 -22.67 10.90 18.09
C VAL A 145 -22.61 10.91 16.57
N SER A 146 -23.43 11.71 15.89
CA SER A 146 -23.40 11.82 14.43
C SER A 146 -22.07 12.41 13.94
N LYS A 147 -21.55 13.46 14.58
CA LYS A 147 -20.22 14.01 14.27
C LYS A 147 -19.12 12.97 14.44
N THR A 148 -19.12 12.25 15.57
CA THR A 148 -18.15 11.17 15.84
C THR A 148 -18.20 10.08 14.78
N LEU A 149 -19.40 9.70 14.36
CA LEU A 149 -19.60 8.71 13.31
C LEU A 149 -19.10 9.20 11.95
N LEU A 150 -19.32 10.48 11.62
CA LEU A 150 -18.78 11.11 10.41
C LEU A 150 -17.25 11.16 10.41
N ASP A 151 -16.65 11.61 11.52
CA ASP A 151 -15.20 11.68 11.69
C ASP A 151 -14.58 10.27 11.55
N GLY A 152 -15.23 9.25 12.13
CA GLY A 152 -14.81 7.85 11.99
C GLY A 152 -14.96 7.29 10.57
N ALA A 153 -16.07 7.60 9.89
CA ALA A 153 -16.27 7.20 8.50
C ALA A 153 -15.25 7.88 7.56
N ALA A 154 -14.94 9.16 7.80
CA ALA A 154 -13.90 9.89 7.10
C ALA A 154 -12.52 9.28 7.34
N ALA A 155 -12.19 8.96 8.59
CA ALA A 155 -10.93 8.28 8.97
C ALA A 155 -10.78 6.96 8.23
N TYR A 156 -11.82 6.14 8.24
CA TYR A 156 -11.83 4.87 7.50
C TYR A 156 -11.69 5.07 5.99
N ALA A 157 -12.37 6.06 5.41
CA ALA A 157 -12.29 6.36 3.99
C ALA A 157 -10.85 6.76 3.59
N VAL A 158 -10.18 7.60 4.38
CA VAL A 158 -8.79 7.99 4.11
C VAL A 158 -7.83 6.81 4.24
N VAL A 159 -7.95 6.02 5.32
CA VAL A 159 -7.12 4.81 5.50
C VAL A 159 -7.29 3.82 4.35
N LYS A 160 -8.48 3.74 3.76
CA LYS A 160 -8.77 2.82 2.67
C LYS A 160 -8.29 3.29 1.30
N VAL A 161 -8.13 4.61 1.12
CA VAL A 161 -7.65 5.21 -0.15
C VAL A 161 -6.12 5.33 -0.17
N CYS A 162 -5.48 5.40 1.00
CA CYS A 162 -4.02 5.33 1.16
C CYS A 162 -3.48 3.91 0.99
#